data_AF-A0A6N3E853-F1
#
_entry.id   AF-A0A6N3E853-F1
#
_cell.length_a   1.000
_cell.length_b   1.000
_cell.length_c   1.000
_cell.angle_alpha   90.00
_cell.angle_beta   90.00
_cell.angle_gamma   90.00
#
_symmetry.space_group_name_H-M   'P 1'
#
loop_
_entity.id
_entity.type
_entity.pdbx_description
1 polymer ?
#
loop_
_entity_poly.entity_id
_entity_poly.type
_entity_poly.pdbx_seq_one_letter_code
_entity_poly.pdbx_strand_id
1 'polypeptide(L)'
;MTTATMTRDNDNNGRGKPQWMSGDQLKTVYPELEGWASKMVSKAFVGWQRATGISVQETEKRDERFPAFLVNVMLDKQVGRK
;
A
#
# COMPACT_ATOMS: atom_id res chain seq x y z
N MET A 1 -8.73 -41.17 -18.76
CA MET A 1 -8.27 -40.87 -17.39
C MET A 1 -7.77 -39.44 -17.40
N THR A 2 -8.55 -38.50 -16.87
CA THR A 2 -8.23 -37.06 -16.86
C THR A 2 -7.46 -36.73 -15.60
N THR A 3 -6.17 -36.41 -15.74
CA THR A 3 -5.35 -35.89 -14.63
C THR A 3 -5.62 -34.40 -14.47
N ALA A 4 -6.56 -34.07 -13.59
CA ALA A 4 -6.70 -32.72 -13.05
C ALA A 4 -5.55 -32.49 -12.06
N THR A 5 -4.47 -31.84 -12.52
CA THR A 5 -3.41 -31.39 -11.63
C THR A 5 -3.92 -30.19 -10.85
N MET A 6 -4.23 -30.49 -9.60
CA MET A 6 -4.62 -29.61 -8.51
C MET A 6 -3.89 -28.26 -8.54
N THR A 7 -4.64 -27.18 -8.78
CA THR A 7 -4.25 -25.82 -8.41
C THR A 7 -3.87 -25.86 -6.93
N ARG A 8 -2.60 -25.59 -6.65
CA ARG A 8 -2.11 -25.43 -5.28
C ARG A 8 -2.47 -24.01 -4.88
N ASP A 9 -3.72 -23.80 -4.49
CA ASP A 9 -4.18 -22.60 -3.81
C ASP A 9 -3.41 -22.51 -2.48
N ASN A 10 -2.28 -21.83 -2.53
CA ASN A 10 -1.48 -21.48 -1.36
C ASN A 10 -2.13 -20.26 -0.70
N ASP A 11 -3.35 -20.47 -0.21
CA ASP A 11 -4.10 -19.54 0.64
C ASP A 11 -3.35 -19.37 1.96
N ASN A 12 -2.30 -18.55 1.95
CA ASN A 12 -1.72 -17.98 3.16
C ASN A 12 -2.67 -16.92 3.71
N ASN A 13 -3.73 -17.40 4.35
CA ASN A 13 -4.53 -16.62 5.27
C ASN A 13 -3.63 -16.15 6.42
N GLY A 14 -3.36 -14.86 6.46
CA GLY A 14 -2.72 -14.22 7.60
C GLY A 14 -2.41 -12.78 7.27
N ARG A 15 -3.44 -11.91 7.39
CA ARG A 15 -3.34 -10.42 7.46
C ARG A 15 -1.94 -9.93 7.11
N GLY A 16 -1.66 -9.80 5.81
CA GLY A 16 -0.29 -9.65 5.31
C GLY A 16 0.43 -8.60 6.14
N LYS A 17 1.62 -8.94 6.66
CA LYS A 17 2.40 -7.99 7.45
C LYS A 17 2.64 -6.75 6.58
N PRO A 18 2.47 -5.53 7.11
CA PRO A 18 2.69 -4.32 6.33
C PRO A 18 4.11 -4.37 5.75
N GLN A 19 4.19 -4.40 4.42
CA GLN A 19 5.46 -4.50 3.72
C GLN A 19 6.16 -3.15 3.79
N TRP A 20 7.30 -3.12 4.48
CA TRP A 20 8.11 -1.93 4.54
C TRP A 20 8.85 -1.73 3.21
N MET A 21 8.77 -0.51 2.67
CA MET A 21 9.45 -0.14 1.44
C MET A 21 10.12 1.21 1.54
N SER A 22 11.21 1.35 0.80
CA SER A 22 11.93 2.60 0.64
C SER A 22 11.07 3.62 -0.10
N GLY A 23 11.08 4.87 0.38
CA GLY A 23 10.29 5.94 -0.22
C GLY A 23 10.69 6.19 -1.66
N ASP A 24 11.96 5.98 -2.02
CA ASP A 24 12.44 6.15 -3.40
C ASP A 24 11.85 5.11 -4.36
N GLN A 25 11.63 3.85 -3.91
CA GLN A 25 10.89 2.87 -4.72
C GLN A 25 9.41 3.24 -4.85
N LEU A 26 8.80 3.72 -3.76
CA LEU A 26 7.41 4.17 -3.80
C LEU A 26 7.25 5.37 -4.74
N LYS A 27 8.23 6.28 -4.81
CA LYS A 27 8.22 7.40 -5.77
C LYS A 27 8.29 6.96 -7.22
N THR A 28 8.95 5.85 -7.52
CA THR A 28 8.93 5.26 -8.88
C THR A 28 7.53 4.80 -9.28
N VAL A 29 6.76 4.27 -8.33
CA VAL A 29 5.38 3.78 -8.55
C VAL A 29 4.35 4.91 -8.47
N TYR A 30 4.63 5.93 -7.66
CA TYR A 30 3.81 7.10 -7.40
C TYR A 30 4.62 8.38 -7.67
N PRO A 31 4.84 8.75 -8.95
CA PRO A 31 5.63 9.93 -9.31
C PRO A 31 5.04 11.23 -8.74
N GLU A 32 3.74 11.27 -8.46
CA GLU A 32 3.09 12.39 -7.76
C GLU A 32 3.64 12.65 -6.34
N LEU A 33 4.31 11.66 -5.74
CA LEU A 33 4.95 11.75 -4.42
C LEU A 33 6.45 12.06 -4.50
N GLU A 34 7.00 12.28 -5.70
CA GLU A 34 8.43 12.57 -5.89
C GLU A 34 8.90 13.74 -5.02
N GLY A 35 8.10 14.81 -4.95
CA GLY A 35 8.35 16.00 -4.14
C GLY A 35 8.24 15.80 -2.63
N TRP A 36 7.80 14.64 -2.15
CA TRP A 36 7.67 14.35 -0.72
C TRP A 36 8.97 13.76 -0.17
N ALA A 37 9.22 13.92 1.13
CA ALA A 37 10.38 13.27 1.76
C ALA A 37 10.23 11.74 1.71
N SER A 38 11.26 11.00 1.29
CA SER A 38 11.19 9.53 1.14
C SER A 38 10.78 8.83 2.45
N LYS A 39 11.25 9.32 3.60
CA LYS A 39 10.81 8.84 4.93
C LYS A 39 9.31 9.04 5.19
N MET A 40 8.71 10.11 4.66
CA MET A 40 7.29 10.41 4.81
C MET A 40 6.45 9.47 3.96
N VAL A 41 6.83 9.26 2.70
CA VAL A 41 6.15 8.35 1.77
C VAL A 41 6.13 6.92 2.32
N SER A 42 7.28 6.40 2.79
CA SER A 42 7.35 5.08 3.43
C SER A 42 6.43 4.95 4.64
N LYS A 43 6.41 5.97 5.52
CA LYS A 43 5.55 5.95 6.71
C LYS A 43 4.07 6.00 6.34
N ALA A 44 3.71 6.80 5.36
CA ALA A 44 2.34 6.93 4.90
C ALA A 44 1.84 5.62 4.27
N PHE A 45 2.69 4.94 3.50
CA PHE A 45 2.39 3.63 2.91
C PHE A 45 2.14 2.55 3.97
N VAL A 46 3.02 2.44 4.96
CA VAL A 46 2.80 1.53 6.10
C VAL A 46 1.55 1.90 6.89
N GLY A 47 1.29 3.20 7.07
CA GLY A 47 0.09 3.70 7.74
C GLY A 47 -1.19 3.31 7.01
N TRP A 48 -1.20 3.43 5.69
CA TRP A 48 -2.30 3.01 4.82
C TRP A 48 -2.53 1.50 4.87
N GLN A 49 -1.47 0.68 4.78
CA GLN A 49 -1.58 -0.78 4.91
C GLN A 49 -2.18 -1.18 6.26
N ARG A 50 -1.80 -0.50 7.34
CA ARG A 50 -2.35 -0.73 8.68
C ARG A 50 -3.82 -0.29 8.80
N ALA A 51 -4.18 0.85 8.21
CA ALA A 51 -5.53 1.39 8.30
C ALA A 51 -6.53 0.58 7.46
N THR A 52 -6.11 0.08 6.30
CA THR A 52 -6.98 -0.68 5.38
C THR A 52 -6.90 -2.19 5.59
N GLY A 53 -5.86 -2.68 6.28
CA GLY A 53 -5.57 -4.11 6.37
C GLY A 53 -5.11 -4.73 5.04
N ILE A 54 -4.93 -3.92 4.00
CA ILE A 54 -4.45 -4.35 2.69
C ILE A 54 -2.93 -4.40 2.74
N SER A 55 -2.38 -5.58 2.47
CA SER A 55 -0.95 -5.72 2.21
C SER A 55 -0.72 -5.91 0.73
N VAL A 56 -0.28 -4.84 0.09
CA VAL A 56 0.27 -4.87 -1.26
C VAL A 56 1.57 -5.66 -1.21
N GLN A 57 1.48 -6.96 -1.55
CA GLN A 57 2.63 -7.86 -1.68
C GLN A 57 3.35 -7.63 -3.02
N GLU A 58 2.64 -7.10 -4.02
CA GLU A 58 3.12 -6.93 -5.38
C GLU A 58 3.10 -5.45 -5.74
N THR A 59 4.10 -4.73 -5.22
CA THR A 59 4.29 -3.29 -5.47
C THR A 59 4.68 -2.93 -6.90
N GLU A 60 4.84 -3.93 -7.77
CA GLU A 60 4.89 -3.71 -9.22
C GLU A 60 3.54 -3.17 -9.75
N LYS A 61 2.44 -3.41 -9.03
CA LYS A 61 1.15 -2.78 -9.32
C LYS A 61 0.89 -1.61 -8.38
N ARG A 62 0.79 -0.42 -8.99
CA ARG A 62 0.26 0.80 -8.36
C ARG A 62 -1.15 0.53 -7.83
N ASP A 63 -1.39 0.75 -6.54
CA ASP A 63 -2.72 0.69 -5.93
C ASP A 63 -3.27 2.12 -5.80
N GLU A 64 -4.29 2.44 -6.59
CA GLU A 64 -4.91 3.76 -6.62
C GLU A 64 -5.60 4.16 -5.30
N ARG A 65 -5.87 3.18 -4.41
CA ARG A 65 -6.45 3.44 -3.09
C ARG A 65 -5.44 4.09 -2.15
N PHE A 66 -4.14 3.94 -2.38
CA PHE A 66 -3.12 4.58 -1.56
C PHE A 66 -3.11 6.10 -1.74
N PRO A 67 -3.00 6.66 -2.96
CA PRO A 67 -3.15 8.10 -3.19
C PRO A 67 -4.50 8.65 -2.69
N ALA A 68 -5.60 7.93 -2.91
CA ALA A 68 -6.92 8.32 -2.42
C ALA A 68 -6.96 8.41 -0.88
N PHE A 69 -6.31 7.47 -0.19
CA PHE A 69 -6.16 7.52 1.26
C PHE A 69 -5.36 8.74 1.72
N LEU A 70 -4.27 9.09 1.03
CA LEU A 70 -3.49 10.29 1.36
C LEU A 70 -4.34 11.56 1.30
N VAL A 71 -5.17 11.70 0.26
CA VAL A 71 -6.09 12.85 0.13
C VAL A 71 -7.06 12.88 1.30
N ASN A 72 -7.68 11.76 1.65
CA ASN A 72 -8.60 11.69 2.78
C ASN A 72 -7.93 12.04 4.11
N VAL A 73 -6.73 11.52 4.38
CA VAL A 73 -5.96 11.85 5.60
C VAL A 73 -5.58 13.32 5.64
N MET A 74 -5.22 13.91 4.50
CA MET A 74 -4.91 15.33 4.42
C MET A 74 -6.14 16.18 4.71
N LEU A 75 -7.29 15.86 4.10
CA LEU A 75 -8.56 16.56 4.34
C LEU A 75 -9.00 16.45 5.81
N ASP A 76 -8.94 15.26 6.38
CA ASP A 76 -9.28 15.02 7.79
C ASP A 76 -8.41 15.86 8.74
N LYS A 77 -7.09 15.94 8.46
CA LYS A 77 -6.16 16.79 9.21
C LYS A 77 -6.42 18.29 9.08
N GLN A 78 -7.07 18.75 8.00
CA GLN A 78 -7.45 20.15 7.86
C GLN A 78 -8.72 20.49 8.65
N VAL A 79 -9.65 19.54 8.77
CA VAL A 79 -10.92 19.70 9.51
C VAL A 79 -10.72 19.60 11.02
N GLY A 80 -9.72 18.86 11.50
CA GLY A 80 -9.39 18.71 12.92
C GLY A 80 -8.74 19.93 13.61
N ARG A 81 -8.56 21.07 12.91
CA ARG A 81 -8.18 22.34 13.54
C ARG A 81 -9.43 23.16 13.87
N LYS A 82 -10.12 22.81 14.95
CA LYS A 82 -11.12 23.67 15.58
C LYS A 82 -11.00 23.61 17.09
#